data_AF-A0A662NIL5-F1
#
_entry.id   AF-A0A662NIL5-F1
#
_cell.length_a   1.000
_cell.length_b   1.000
_cell.length_c   1.000
_cell.angle_alpha   90.00
_cell.angle_beta   90.00
_cell.angle_gamma   90.00
#
_symmetry.space_group_name_H-M   'P 1'
#
loop_
_entity.id
_entity.type
_entity.pdbx_description
1 polymer ?
#
loop_
_entity_poly.entity_id
_entity_poly.type
_entity_poly.pdbx_seq_one_letter_code
_entity_poly.pdbx_strand_id
1 'polypeptide(L)'
;MEEHGRLLDVLGNETRRRILFLLTKRPYFVSELSKELGVGQKAILEHLRILEGAGLIESRVEKIPRGRPRKYYQIKRGIRLEVLLTPYSFGTEMYEPKAPRQTREYEEMKQLIKSQEPVEEKIRELSGFLSEIEQKIEEYMRMKSELEEVRMLTEAYIKNLMRRIAKESEEQFDELLREFEGILPTEILEDLKRIKRELI
;
A
#
# COMPACT_ATOMS: atom_id res chain seq x y z
N MET A 1 -9.39 -1.66 12.07
CA MET A 1 -8.31 -0.90 12.76
C MET A 1 -7.09 -1.75 13.15
N GLU A 2 -7.20 -3.06 13.41
CA GLU A 2 -6.09 -3.87 13.97
C GLU A 2 -4.96 -4.27 13.00
N GLU A 3 -5.18 -4.27 11.69
CA GLU A 3 -4.16 -4.71 10.70
C GLU A 3 -3.21 -3.56 10.28
N HIS A 4 -3.71 -2.33 10.25
CA HIS A 4 -3.00 -1.16 9.76
C HIS A 4 -1.93 -0.66 10.75
N GLY A 5 -2.22 -0.73 12.06
CA GLY A 5 -1.27 -0.34 13.12
C GLY A 5 -0.02 -1.23 13.13
N ARG A 6 -0.17 -2.55 12.93
CA ARG A 6 0.95 -3.49 12.99
C ARG A 6 2.00 -3.22 11.91
N LEU A 7 1.59 -2.80 10.72
CA LEU A 7 2.53 -2.58 9.62
C LEU A 7 3.34 -1.30 9.82
N LEU A 8 2.70 -0.21 10.26
CA LEU A 8 3.42 1.01 10.59
C LEU A 8 4.33 0.83 11.81
N ASP A 9 3.95 0.02 12.80
CA ASP A 9 4.83 -0.31 13.92
C ASP A 9 6.10 -1.02 13.45
N VAL A 10 5.96 -1.94 12.48
CA VAL A 10 7.10 -2.61 11.84
C VAL A 10 7.95 -1.59 11.09
N LEU A 11 7.36 -0.71 10.30
CA LEU A 11 8.10 0.33 9.56
C LEU A 11 8.63 1.48 10.42
N GLY A 12 8.15 1.62 11.66
CA GLY A 12 8.56 2.69 12.58
C GLY A 12 10.02 2.60 13.03
N ASN A 13 10.62 1.41 12.96
CA ASN A 13 12.03 1.21 13.33
C ASN A 13 13.00 1.51 12.18
N GLU A 14 14.00 2.35 12.43
CA GLU A 14 14.99 2.76 11.43
C GLU A 14 15.80 1.59 10.86
N THR A 15 16.28 0.68 11.69
CA THR A 15 17.05 -0.50 11.24
C THR A 15 16.22 -1.36 10.31
N ARG A 16 14.93 -1.57 10.61
CA ARG A 16 14.01 -2.31 9.73
C ARG A 16 13.83 -1.62 8.39
N ARG A 17 13.67 -0.28 8.35
CA ARG A 17 13.63 0.48 7.09
C ARG A 17 14.93 0.36 6.29
N ARG A 18 16.08 0.42 6.95
CA ARG A 18 17.39 0.26 6.29
C ARG A 18 17.59 -1.16 5.74
N ILE A 19 17.15 -2.19 6.47
CA ILE A 19 17.13 -3.58 5.96
C ILE A 19 16.26 -3.66 4.71
N LEU A 20 15.03 -3.17 4.75
CA LEU A 20 14.14 -3.17 3.59
C LEU A 20 14.78 -2.45 2.39
N PHE A 21 15.39 -1.28 2.61
CA PHE A 21 16.11 -0.55 1.57
C PHE A 21 17.23 -1.39 0.94
N LEU A 22 18.06 -2.07 1.73
CA LEU A 22 19.10 -2.96 1.21
C LEU A 22 18.51 -4.13 0.40
N LEU A 23 17.44 -4.75 0.91
CA LEU A 23 16.76 -5.87 0.24
C LEU A 23 16.11 -5.47 -1.10
N THR A 24 15.86 -4.18 -1.36
CA THR A 24 15.43 -3.71 -2.69
C THR A 24 16.51 -3.83 -3.76
N LYS A 25 17.79 -3.90 -3.36
CA LYS A 25 18.93 -3.93 -4.29
C LYS A 25 19.27 -5.35 -4.72
N ARG A 26 19.23 -6.30 -3.79
CA ARG A 26 19.49 -7.74 -4.01
C ARG A 26 19.11 -8.53 -2.75
N PRO A 27 19.07 -9.87 -2.81
CA PRO A 27 19.01 -10.70 -1.61
C PRO A 27 20.28 -10.55 -0.74
N TYR A 28 20.11 -10.60 0.58
CA TYR A 28 21.21 -10.53 1.55
C TYR A 28 21.13 -11.67 2.58
N PHE A 29 22.28 -12.08 3.13
CA PHE A 29 22.33 -12.90 4.34
C PHE A 29 22.68 -12.08 5.58
N VAL A 30 22.42 -12.64 6.77
CA VAL A 30 22.50 -11.94 8.07
C VAL A 30 23.82 -11.22 8.31
N SER A 31 24.96 -11.85 8.01
CA SER A 31 26.26 -11.24 8.28
C SER A 31 26.62 -10.11 7.30
N GLU A 32 26.07 -10.09 6.08
CA GLU A 32 26.19 -8.92 5.20
C GLU A 32 25.41 -7.74 5.75
N LEU A 33 24.12 -7.96 6.10
CA LEU A 33 23.28 -6.92 6.70
C LEU A 33 23.89 -6.37 7.98
N SER A 34 24.44 -7.24 8.82
CA SER A 34 25.14 -6.86 10.05
C SER A 34 26.34 -5.94 9.77
N LYS A 35 27.13 -6.26 8.74
CA LYS A 35 28.29 -5.47 8.34
C LYS A 35 27.88 -4.12 7.73
N GLU A 36 26.93 -4.11 6.81
CA GLU A 36 26.44 -2.90 6.13
C GLU A 36 25.76 -1.92 7.10
N LEU A 37 25.04 -2.45 8.10
CA LEU A 37 24.25 -1.62 9.02
C LEU A 37 25.01 -1.28 10.31
N GLY A 38 26.13 -1.96 10.59
CA GLY A 38 26.86 -1.80 11.87
C GLY A 38 26.08 -2.33 13.08
N VAL A 39 25.14 -3.26 12.85
CA VAL A 39 24.24 -3.81 13.88
C VAL A 39 24.57 -5.28 14.12
N GLY A 40 24.58 -5.71 15.38
CA GLY A 40 24.92 -7.10 15.74
C GLY A 40 23.98 -8.14 15.09
N GLN A 41 24.54 -9.29 14.69
CA GLN A 41 23.79 -10.34 13.97
C GLN A 41 22.54 -10.84 14.70
N LYS A 42 22.56 -10.89 16.04
CA LYS A 42 21.38 -11.26 16.85
C LYS A 42 20.23 -10.26 16.68
N ALA A 43 20.54 -8.96 16.65
CA ALA A 43 19.55 -7.91 16.43
C ALA A 43 19.04 -7.92 14.98
N ILE A 44 19.92 -8.15 14.00
CA ILE A 44 19.52 -8.34 12.59
C ILE A 44 18.56 -9.53 12.45
N LEU A 45 18.86 -10.67 13.07
CA LEU A 45 17.97 -11.84 13.05
C LEU A 45 16.58 -11.53 13.60
N GLU A 46 16.51 -10.76 14.70
CA GLU A 46 15.23 -10.35 15.29
C GLU A 46 14.46 -9.42 14.35
N HIS A 47 15.12 -8.42 13.76
CA HIS A 47 14.49 -7.53 12.78
C HIS A 47 13.96 -8.30 11.56
N LEU A 48 14.74 -9.25 11.04
CA LEU A 48 14.32 -10.09 9.92
C LEU A 48 13.13 -10.97 10.29
N ARG A 49 13.09 -11.52 11.52
CA ARG A 49 11.95 -12.30 12.01
C ARG A 49 10.67 -11.46 12.04
N ILE A 50 10.76 -10.22 12.53
CA ILE A 50 9.62 -9.30 12.59
C ILE A 50 9.14 -8.93 11.16
N LEU A 51 10.07 -8.62 10.26
CA LEU A 51 9.76 -8.29 8.86
C LEU A 51 9.13 -9.48 8.11
N GLU A 52 9.64 -10.70 8.34
CA GLU A 52 9.12 -11.94 7.75
C GLU A 52 7.73 -12.27 8.31
N GLY A 53 7.52 -12.09 9.62
CA GLY A 53 6.21 -12.24 10.26
C GLY A 53 5.16 -11.20 9.80
N ALA A 54 5.61 -10.02 9.36
CA ALA A 54 4.75 -9.01 8.74
C ALA A 54 4.49 -9.25 7.24
N GLY A 55 5.09 -10.29 6.64
CA GLY A 55 4.92 -10.61 5.22
C GLY A 55 5.65 -9.68 4.25
N LEU A 56 6.53 -8.80 4.74
CA LEU A 56 7.28 -7.85 3.91
C LEU A 56 8.49 -8.50 3.20
N ILE A 57 9.02 -9.56 3.80
CA ILE A 57 10.18 -10.28 3.28
C ILE A 57 9.90 -11.77 3.31
N GLU A 58 10.62 -12.50 2.48
CA GLU A 58 10.67 -13.95 2.50
C GLU A 58 12.12 -14.42 2.56
N SER A 59 12.31 -15.68 2.94
CA SER A 59 13.62 -16.28 3.03
C SER A 59 13.76 -17.54 2.19
N ARG A 60 14.96 -17.75 1.65
CA ARG A 60 15.32 -18.92 0.85
C ARG A 60 16.64 -19.49 1.33
N VAL A 61 16.71 -20.82 1.42
CA VAL A 61 17.95 -21.52 1.78
C VAL A 61 18.63 -22.01 0.52
N GLU A 62 19.84 -21.52 0.28
CA GLU A 62 20.65 -21.93 -0.86
C GLU A 62 21.76 -22.89 -0.40
N LYS A 63 21.87 -24.02 -1.11
CA LYS A 63 22.99 -24.95 -0.97
C LYS A 63 24.19 -24.40 -1.73
N ILE A 64 25.33 -24.33 -1.07
CA ILE A 64 26.59 -23.87 -1.67
C ILE A 64 27.46 -25.11 -1.93
N PRO A 65 28.14 -25.23 -3.10
CA PRO A 65 28.93 -26.41 -3.46
C PRO A 65 29.98 -26.81 -2.42
N ARG A 66 30.51 -25.83 -1.67
CA ARG A 66 31.41 -26.05 -0.54
C ARG A 66 31.02 -25.11 0.60
N GLY A 67 30.38 -25.64 1.64
CA GLY A 67 30.04 -24.88 2.85
C GLY A 67 28.69 -25.24 3.45
N ARG A 68 28.35 -24.60 4.58
CA ARG A 68 27.03 -24.72 5.20
C ARG A 68 25.99 -23.96 4.35
N PRO A 69 24.77 -24.49 4.20
CA PRO A 69 23.68 -23.78 3.53
C PRO A 69 23.51 -22.36 4.08
N ARG A 70 23.26 -21.38 3.20
CA ARG A 70 23.02 -19.99 3.60
C ARG A 70 21.56 -19.63 3.43
N LYS A 71 20.99 -19.00 4.45
CA LYS A 71 19.65 -18.43 4.42
C LYS A 71 19.76 -16.99 3.92
N TYR A 72 19.20 -16.73 2.75
CA TYR A 72 19.06 -15.40 2.16
C TYR A 72 17.67 -14.86 2.43
N TYR A 73 17.59 -13.54 2.56
CA TYR A 73 16.35 -12.79 2.72
C TYR A 73 16.18 -11.87 1.52
N GLN A 74 14.94 -11.68 1.08
CA GLN A 74 14.57 -10.80 -0.04
C GLN A 74 13.18 -10.21 0.21
N ILE A 75 12.86 -9.09 -0.46
CA ILE A 75 11.48 -8.57 -0.48
C ILE A 75 10.57 -9.66 -1.02
N LYS A 76 9.44 -9.90 -0.34
CA LYS A 76 8.47 -10.92 -0.77
C LYS A 76 8.00 -10.59 -2.19
N ARG A 77 7.98 -11.59 -3.07
CA ARG A 77 7.69 -11.34 -4.49
C ARG A 77 6.28 -10.84 -4.67
N GLY A 78 6.14 -9.82 -5.51
CA GLY A 78 4.85 -9.26 -5.85
C GLY A 78 4.14 -8.69 -4.62
N ILE A 79 4.84 -8.08 -3.67
CA ILE A 79 4.17 -7.22 -2.69
C ILE A 79 4.18 -5.78 -3.19
N ARG A 80 3.06 -5.09 -2.99
CA ARG A 80 2.96 -3.64 -3.09
C ARG A 80 2.38 -3.11 -1.80
N LEU A 81 3.06 -2.11 -1.24
CA LEU A 81 2.65 -1.42 -0.03
C LEU A 81 2.47 0.06 -0.34
N GLU A 82 1.27 0.56 -0.07
CA GLU A 82 0.93 1.97 -0.15
C GLU A 82 0.49 2.47 1.22
N VAL A 83 1.04 3.61 1.65
CA VAL A 83 0.59 4.33 2.83
C VAL A 83 -0.07 5.61 2.33
N LEU A 84 -1.37 5.73 2.57
CA LEU A 84 -2.15 6.91 2.26
C LEU A 84 -2.32 7.73 3.54
N LEU A 85 -1.87 8.98 3.50
CA LEU A 85 -2.09 9.94 4.56
C LEU A 85 -2.60 11.25 3.94
N THR A 86 -3.83 11.60 4.28
CA THR A 86 -4.45 12.88 3.97
C THR A 86 -4.99 13.49 5.28
N PRO A 87 -5.46 14.75 5.31
CA PRO A 87 -6.05 15.30 6.53
C PRO A 87 -7.33 14.59 7.01
N TYR A 88 -7.87 13.66 6.21
CA TYR A 88 -9.16 13.01 6.45
C TYR A 88 -9.14 11.49 6.28
N SER A 89 -8.05 10.94 5.74
CA SER A 89 -7.86 9.49 5.58
C SER A 89 -6.46 9.08 6.02
N PHE A 90 -6.42 7.96 6.74
CA PHE A 90 -5.19 7.28 7.07
C PHE A 90 -5.38 5.80 6.76
N GLY A 91 -4.68 5.32 5.74
CA GLY A 91 -4.83 3.98 5.20
C GLY A 91 -3.49 3.33 4.91
N THR A 92 -3.42 2.01 5.07
CA THR A 92 -2.28 1.21 4.63
C THR A 92 -2.80 0.07 3.79
N GLU A 93 -2.49 0.06 2.50
CA GLU A 93 -2.87 -1.01 1.60
C GLU A 93 -1.65 -1.87 1.28
N MET A 94 -1.70 -3.14 1.67
CA MET A 94 -0.76 -4.16 1.23
C MET A 94 -1.50 -5.15 0.35
N TYR A 95 -1.12 -5.22 -0.93
CA TYR A 95 -1.70 -6.17 -1.86
C TYR A 95 -0.62 -6.83 -2.69
N GLU A 96 -0.90 -8.06 -3.12
CA GLU A 96 -0.10 -8.70 -4.15
C GLU A 96 -0.66 -8.30 -5.52
N PRO A 97 0.11 -7.61 -6.39
CA PRO A 97 -0.36 -7.32 -7.73
C PRO A 97 -0.68 -8.66 -8.41
N LYS A 98 -1.96 -8.85 -8.74
CA LYS A 98 -2.35 -9.95 -9.64
C LYS A 98 -1.56 -9.81 -10.93
N ALA A 99 -1.35 -10.93 -11.64
CA ALA A 99 -0.76 -10.90 -12.98
C ALA A 99 -1.39 -9.74 -13.78
N PRO A 100 -0.58 -8.95 -14.52
CA PRO A 100 -1.08 -7.75 -15.17
C PRO A 100 -2.38 -8.07 -15.89
N ARG A 101 -3.46 -7.37 -15.55
CA ARG A 101 -4.71 -7.53 -16.28
C ARG A 101 -4.40 -7.26 -17.75
N GLN A 102 -5.04 -8.01 -18.63
CA GLN A 102 -4.85 -7.91 -20.07
C GLN A 102 -5.49 -6.60 -20.57
N THR A 103 -4.81 -5.50 -20.26
CA THR A 103 -5.18 -4.13 -20.62
C THR A 103 -4.65 -3.82 -22.02
N ARG A 104 -5.16 -2.74 -22.63
CA ARG A 104 -4.67 -2.27 -23.92
C ARG A 104 -3.17 -1.97 -23.86
N GLU A 105 -2.75 -1.25 -22.83
CA GLU A 105 -1.35 -0.91 -22.55
C GLU A 105 -0.48 -2.17 -22.38
N TYR A 106 -1.00 -3.22 -21.75
CA TYR A 106 -0.27 -4.48 -21.58
C TYR A 106 -0.03 -5.22 -22.91
N GLU A 107 -1.02 -5.25 -23.81
CA GLU A 107 -0.85 -5.87 -25.13
C GLU A 107 0.08 -5.03 -26.03
N GLU A 108 0.03 -3.70 -25.94
CA GLU A 108 0.93 -2.79 -26.65
C GLU A 108 2.39 -2.96 -26.22
N MET A 109 2.66 -2.98 -24.90
CA MET A 109 3.97 -3.31 -24.33
C MET A 109 4.49 -4.66 -24.84
N LYS A 110 3.63 -5.67 -24.87
CA LYS A 110 3.98 -7.02 -25.32
C LYS A 110 4.28 -7.09 -26.83
N GLN A 111 3.63 -6.27 -27.64
CA GLN A 111 3.94 -6.12 -29.07
C GLN A 111 5.30 -5.47 -29.26
N LEU A 112 5.58 -4.37 -28.55
CA LEU A 112 6.89 -3.70 -28.58
C LEU A 112 8.02 -4.63 -28.13
N ILE A 113 7.83 -5.42 -27.07
CA ILE A 113 8.84 -6.39 -26.62
C ILE A 113 9.07 -7.50 -27.66
N LYS A 114 8.05 -7.87 -28.45
CA LYS A 114 8.16 -8.93 -29.46
C LYS A 114 8.61 -8.42 -30.83
N SER A 115 8.74 -7.10 -31.04
CA SER A 115 9.21 -6.54 -32.31
C SER A 115 10.63 -7.01 -32.63
N GLN A 116 10.92 -7.16 -33.92
CA GLN A 116 12.25 -7.54 -34.44
C GLN A 116 13.08 -6.32 -34.86
N GLU A 117 12.71 -5.13 -34.39
CA GLU A 117 13.43 -3.89 -34.67
C GLU A 117 14.87 -3.92 -34.13
N PRO A 118 15.79 -3.12 -34.71
CA PRO A 118 17.11 -2.89 -34.13
C PRO A 118 17.01 -2.48 -32.66
N VAL A 119 18.01 -2.87 -31.86
CA VAL A 119 17.99 -2.67 -30.40
C VAL A 119 17.83 -1.19 -30.04
N GLU A 120 18.47 -0.31 -30.80
CA GLU A 120 18.41 1.14 -30.60
C GLU A 120 16.99 1.69 -30.81
N GLU A 121 16.31 1.26 -31.86
CA GLU A 121 14.95 1.72 -32.17
C GLU A 121 13.94 1.13 -31.18
N LYS A 122 14.11 -0.14 -30.83
CA LYS A 122 13.31 -0.78 -29.79
C LYS A 122 13.43 -0.09 -28.43
N ILE A 123 14.63 0.33 -28.04
CA ILE A 123 14.84 1.11 -26.81
C ILE A 123 14.13 2.47 -26.91
N ARG A 124 14.17 3.13 -28.07
CA ARG A 124 13.48 4.40 -28.31
C ARG A 124 11.97 4.25 -28.16
N GLU A 125 11.37 3.27 -28.82
CA GLU A 125 9.94 2.97 -28.75
C GLU A 125 9.50 2.65 -27.32
N LEU A 126 10.23 1.77 -26.63
CA LEU A 126 9.93 1.41 -25.24
C LEU A 126 10.05 2.60 -24.29
N SER A 127 11.02 3.49 -24.52
CA SER A 127 11.19 4.71 -23.71
C SER A 127 10.06 5.71 -23.94
N GLY A 128 9.62 5.86 -25.19
CA GLY A 128 8.45 6.68 -25.53
C GLY A 128 7.18 6.15 -24.86
N PHE A 129 6.93 4.84 -25.01
CA PHE A 129 5.80 4.18 -24.39
C PHE A 129 5.83 4.24 -22.84
N LEU A 130 7.01 4.11 -22.23
CA LEU A 130 7.17 4.29 -20.78
C LEU A 130 6.78 5.70 -20.34
N SER A 131 7.22 6.71 -21.09
CA SER A 131 6.89 8.12 -20.80
C SER A 131 5.38 8.38 -20.91
N GLU A 132 4.70 7.77 -21.89
CA GLU A 132 3.24 7.85 -22.02
C GLU A 132 2.52 7.19 -20.83
N ILE A 133 2.99 6.02 -20.37
CA ILE A 133 2.45 5.37 -19.18
C ILE A 133 2.62 6.26 -17.95
N GLU A 134 3.81 6.83 -17.75
CA GLU A 134 4.08 7.72 -16.62
C GLU A 134 3.13 8.92 -16.61
N GLN A 135 2.93 9.57 -17.77
CA GLN A 135 1.98 10.69 -17.90
C GLN A 135 0.54 10.27 -17.59
N LYS A 136 0.08 9.12 -18.10
CA LYS A 136 -1.26 8.59 -17.79
C LYS A 136 -1.42 8.32 -16.28
N ILE A 137 -0.40 7.75 -15.64
CA ILE A 137 -0.42 7.50 -14.20
C ILE A 137 -0.57 8.83 -13.43
N GLU A 138 0.22 9.85 -13.78
CA GLU A 138 0.11 11.17 -13.15
C GLU A 138 -1.27 11.79 -13.34
N GLU A 139 -1.85 11.70 -14.54
CA GLU A 139 -3.18 12.22 -14.84
C GLU A 139 -4.26 11.50 -14.01
N TYR A 140 -4.24 10.17 -13.96
CA TYR A 140 -5.18 9.40 -13.15
C TYR A 140 -5.02 9.70 -11.66
N MET A 141 -3.80 9.91 -11.17
CA MET A 141 -3.56 10.29 -9.77
C MET A 141 -4.13 11.68 -9.46
N ARG A 142 -3.98 12.66 -10.37
CA ARG A 142 -4.60 13.99 -10.22
C ARG A 142 -6.13 13.89 -10.17
N MET A 143 -6.73 13.20 -11.14
CA MET A 143 -8.19 13.02 -11.21
C MET A 143 -8.73 12.29 -9.98
N LYS A 144 -8.02 11.26 -9.50
CA LYS A 144 -8.35 10.57 -8.25
C LYS A 144 -8.34 11.55 -7.08
N SER A 145 -7.30 12.36 -6.94
CA SER A 145 -7.18 13.35 -5.86
C SER A 145 -8.34 14.35 -5.87
N GLU A 146 -8.69 14.91 -7.02
CA GLU A 146 -9.81 15.85 -7.16
C GLU A 146 -11.15 15.22 -6.75
N LEU A 147 -11.40 13.97 -7.16
CA LEU A 147 -12.60 13.23 -6.77
C LEU A 147 -12.62 12.88 -5.28
N GLU A 148 -11.47 12.57 -4.70
CA GLU A 148 -11.33 12.33 -3.25
C GLU A 148 -11.69 13.57 -2.43
N GLU A 149 -11.25 14.76 -2.86
CA GLU A 149 -11.61 16.02 -2.21
C GLU A 149 -13.13 16.27 -2.22
N VAL A 150 -13.78 16.09 -3.38
CA VAL A 150 -15.24 16.26 -3.51
C VAL A 150 -15.99 15.23 -2.67
N ARG A 151 -15.56 13.96 -2.69
CA ARG A 151 -16.13 12.89 -1.85
C ARG A 151 -16.09 13.31 -0.38
N MET A 152 -14.94 13.76 0.09
CA MET A 152 -14.75 14.16 1.48
C MET A 152 -15.59 15.37 1.90
N LEU A 153 -15.71 16.40 1.06
CA LEU A 153 -16.60 17.54 1.33
C LEU A 153 -18.05 17.10 1.50
N THR A 154 -18.49 16.16 0.65
CA THR A 154 -19.83 15.58 0.69
C THR A 154 -20.05 14.80 1.99
N GLU A 155 -19.10 13.92 2.35
CA GLU A 155 -19.14 13.15 3.60
C GLU A 155 -19.18 14.06 4.84
N ALA A 156 -18.33 15.09 4.88
CA ALA A 156 -18.29 16.06 5.97
C ALA A 156 -19.61 16.83 6.11
N TYR A 157 -20.23 17.21 4.98
CA TYR A 157 -21.53 17.88 4.97
C TYR A 157 -22.63 16.98 5.53
N ILE A 158 -22.71 15.71 5.09
CA ILE A 158 -23.66 14.72 5.61
C ILE A 158 -23.48 14.55 7.13
N LYS A 159 -22.24 14.37 7.60
CA LYS A 159 -21.94 14.22 9.03
C LYS A 159 -22.40 15.45 9.83
N ASN A 160 -22.15 16.66 9.32
CA ASN A 160 -22.56 17.89 9.99
C ASN A 160 -24.09 18.06 10.01
N LEU A 161 -24.78 17.69 8.93
CA LEU A 161 -26.24 17.72 8.88
C LEU A 161 -26.84 16.75 9.91
N MET A 162 -26.38 15.51 9.93
CA MET A 162 -26.82 14.50 10.89
C MET A 162 -26.51 14.90 12.34
N ARG A 163 -25.36 15.54 12.61
CA ARG A 163 -25.03 16.10 13.93
C ARG A 163 -25.97 17.22 14.37
N ARG A 164 -26.43 18.07 13.45
CA ARG A 164 -27.40 19.13 13.77
C ARG A 164 -28.74 18.50 14.12
N ILE A 165 -29.21 17.55 13.32
CA ILE A 165 -30.47 16.84 13.57
C ILE A 165 -30.43 16.10 14.90
N ALA A 166 -29.33 15.39 15.21
CA ALA A 166 -29.17 14.70 16.50
C ALA A 166 -29.30 15.64 17.72
N LYS A 167 -28.92 16.92 17.59
CA LYS A 167 -29.07 17.92 18.66
C LYS A 167 -30.50 18.45 18.79
N GLU A 168 -31.28 18.37 17.73
CA GLU A 168 -32.66 18.89 17.68
C GLU A 168 -33.69 17.79 18.01
N SER A 169 -33.50 16.57 17.50
CA SER A 169 -34.38 15.42 17.72
C SER A 169 -33.65 14.09 17.51
N GLU A 170 -33.59 13.27 18.56
CA GLU A 170 -33.06 11.90 18.48
C GLU A 170 -33.95 11.00 17.61
N GLU A 171 -35.28 11.13 17.71
CA GLU A 171 -36.23 10.31 16.96
C GLU A 171 -36.06 10.52 15.44
N GLN A 172 -35.94 11.77 15.00
CA GLN A 172 -35.71 12.10 13.59
C GLN A 172 -34.34 11.62 13.11
N PHE A 173 -33.31 11.71 13.96
CA PHE A 173 -32.00 11.17 13.63
C PHE A 173 -32.05 9.65 13.38
N ASP A 174 -32.75 8.91 14.24
CA ASP A 174 -32.89 7.45 14.14
C ASP A 174 -33.76 6.99 12.96
N GLU A 175 -34.78 7.77 12.60
CA GLU A 175 -35.58 7.54 11.40
C GLU A 175 -34.70 7.67 10.15
N LEU A 176 -33.99 8.79 10.01
CA LEU A 176 -33.11 9.05 8.87
C LEU A 176 -31.96 8.03 8.81
N LEU A 177 -31.36 7.67 9.94
CA LEU A 177 -30.28 6.68 9.96
C LEU A 177 -30.77 5.32 9.44
N ARG A 178 -31.98 4.88 9.83
CA ARG A 178 -32.58 3.63 9.33
C ARG A 178 -32.94 3.70 7.86
N GLU A 179 -33.47 4.84 7.40
CA GLU A 179 -33.83 5.05 6.00
C GLU A 179 -32.60 4.95 5.07
N PHE A 180 -31.49 5.56 5.46
CA PHE A 180 -30.29 5.68 4.61
C PHE A 180 -29.19 4.64 4.89
N GLU A 181 -29.37 3.71 5.82
CA GLU A 181 -28.36 2.69 6.18
C GLU A 181 -27.92 1.83 4.97
N GLY A 182 -28.82 1.58 4.01
CA GLY A 182 -28.53 0.79 2.81
C GLY A 182 -27.77 1.54 1.71
N ILE A 183 -27.63 2.87 1.81
CA ILE A 183 -27.07 3.74 0.77
C ILE A 183 -25.77 4.39 1.22
N LEU A 184 -25.66 4.73 2.52
CA LEU A 184 -24.48 5.40 3.04
C LEU A 184 -23.27 4.46 3.08
N PRO A 185 -22.06 4.95 2.70
CA PRO A 185 -20.82 4.23 2.88
C PRO A 185 -20.62 3.77 4.33
N THR A 186 -20.05 2.59 4.52
CA THR A 186 -19.83 1.97 5.83
C THR A 186 -19.08 2.87 6.80
N GLU A 187 -18.07 3.61 6.33
CA GLU A 187 -17.28 4.55 7.13
C GLU A 187 -18.15 5.68 7.71
N ILE A 188 -19.09 6.22 6.93
CA ILE A 188 -20.03 7.23 7.42
C ILE A 188 -20.96 6.64 8.47
N LEU A 189 -21.46 5.41 8.25
CA LEU A 189 -22.36 4.74 9.19
C LEU A 189 -21.69 4.48 10.53
N GLU A 190 -20.42 4.07 10.54
CA GLU A 190 -19.64 3.88 11.76
C GLU A 190 -19.50 5.19 12.54
N ASP A 191 -19.21 6.29 11.85
CA ASP A 191 -19.11 7.63 12.44
C ASP A 191 -20.46 8.13 12.99
N LEU A 192 -21.57 7.92 12.27
CA LEU A 192 -22.90 8.30 12.73
C LEU A 192 -23.33 7.49 13.96
N LYS A 193 -23.03 6.19 13.98
CA LYS A 193 -23.24 5.32 15.15
C LYS A 193 -22.39 5.77 16.35
N ARG A 194 -21.22 6.36 16.11
CA ARG A 194 -20.40 6.99 17.16
C ARG A 194 -21.02 8.28 17.68
N ILE A 195 -21.48 9.16 16.78
CA ILE A 195 -22.16 10.42 17.13
C ILE A 195 -23.38 10.14 18.03
N LYS A 196 -24.18 9.12 17.68
CA LYS A 196 -25.32 8.70 18.51
C LYS A 196 -24.89 8.38 19.95
N ARG A 197 -23.80 7.65 20.13
CA ARG A 197 -23.27 7.25 21.46
C ARG A 197 -22.64 8.41 22.25
N GLU A 198 -22.27 9.50 21.59
CA GLU A 198 -21.59 10.65 22.22
C GLU A 198 -22.56 11.78 22.59
N LEU A 199 -23.68 11.92 21.87
CA LEU A 199 -24.66 12.99 22.06
C LEU A 199 -25.90 12.58 22.86
N ILE A 200 -26.16 11.27 22.99
CA ILE A 200 -27.29 10.65 23.70
C ILE A 200 -26.73 9.71 24.76
#